data_AF-A0A661LK87-F1
#
_entry.id   AF-A0A661LK87-F1
#
_cell.length_a   1.000
_cell.length_b   1.000
_cell.length_c   1.000
_cell.angle_alpha   90.00
_cell.angle_beta   90.00
_cell.angle_gamma   90.00
#
_symmetry.space_group_name_H-M   'P 1'
#
loop_
_entity.id
_entity.type
_entity.pdbx_description
1 polymer ?
#
loop_
_entity_poly.entity_id
_entity_poly.type
_entity_poly.pdbx_seq_one_letter_code
_entity_poly.pdbx_strand_id
1 'polypeptide(L)' 'MNADYQDFKYKELTDILVDNKVIVEIKASKRLVEENEAQLLNYLKATDIEVGLLLNFGTEPEVKRKAFDNTRK' A
#
# COMPACT_ATOMS: atom_id res chain seq x y z
N MET A 1 6.99 22.97 1.15
CA MET A 1 6.30 22.16 0.12
C MET A 1 4.90 21.87 0.60
N ASN A 2 3.93 21.95 -0.30
CA ASN A 2 2.50 21.84 -0.03
C ASN A 2 2.12 20.37 0.18
N ALA A 3 1.07 20.10 0.96
CA ALA A 3 0.60 18.74 1.28
C ALA A 3 0.34 17.90 0.02
N ASP A 4 -0.23 18.50 -1.03
CA ASP A 4 -0.51 17.83 -2.32
C ASP A 4 0.75 17.28 -3.00
N TYR A 5 1.89 17.95 -2.84
CA TYR A 5 3.17 17.50 -3.42
C TYR A 5 3.77 16.33 -2.65
N GLN A 6 3.57 16.29 -1.33
CA GLN A 6 4.03 15.16 -0.51
C GLN A 6 3.19 13.91 -0.80
N ASP A 7 1.86 14.05 -0.84
CA ASP A 7 0.96 12.94 -1.19
C ASP A 7 1.26 12.37 -2.57
N PHE A 8 1.52 13.23 -3.57
CA PHE A 8 1.88 12.78 -4.91
C PHE A 8 3.21 12.00 -4.92
N LYS A 9 4.21 12.49 -4.19
CA LYS A 9 5.52 11.82 -4.07
C LYS A 9 5.40 10.44 -3.41
N TYR A 10 4.62 10.32 -2.34
CA TYR A 10 4.44 9.03 -1.66
C TYR A 10 3.62 8.05 -2.50
N LYS A 11 2.66 8.53 -3.28
CA LYS A 11 1.87 7.70 -4.20
C LYS A 11 2.70 7.08 -5.33
N GLU A 12 3.78 7.71 -5.77
CA GLU A 12 4.69 7.08 -6.75
C GLU A 12 5.60 6.02 -6.11
N LEU A 13 5.70 5.99 -4.78
CA LEU A 13 6.54 5.04 -4.04
C LEU A 13 5.78 3.77 -3.63
N THR A 14 4.46 3.79 -3.51
CA THR A 14 3.67 2.64 -3.02
C THR A 14 2.37 2.47 -3.79
N ASP A 15 1.88 1.23 -3.86
CA ASP A 15 0.60 0.93 -4.49
C ASP A 15 -0.58 1.67 -3.83
N ILE A 16 -0.59 1.72 -2.49
CA ILE A 16 -1.66 2.37 -1.72
C ILE A 16 -1.09 3.06 -0.48
N LEU A 17 -1.46 4.33 -0.32
CA LEU A 17 -1.25 5.11 0.90
C LEU A 17 -2.60 5.35 1.59
N VAL A 18 -2.72 4.94 2.86
CA VAL A 18 -3.96 5.10 3.65
C VAL A 18 -3.75 6.17 4.71
N ASP A 19 -4.54 7.26 4.62
CA ASP A 19 -4.57 8.38 5.59
C ASP A 19 -3.17 8.94 5.93
N ASN A 20 -2.22 8.87 4.98
CA ASN A 20 -0.82 9.24 5.18
C ASN A 20 -0.14 8.57 6.40
N LYS A 21 -0.63 7.39 6.80
CA LYS A 21 -0.20 6.68 8.02
C LYS A 21 0.15 5.21 7.79
N VAL A 22 -0.32 4.62 6.69
CA VAL A 22 -0.03 3.22 6.36
C VAL A 22 0.34 3.10 4.90
N ILE A 23 1.51 2.52 4.64
CA ILE A 23 1.97 2.12 3.32
C ILE A 23 1.49 0.69 3.07
N VAL A 24 0.85 0.43 1.93
CA VAL A 24 0.44 -0.93 1.55
C VAL A 24 1.04 -1.28 0.20
N GLU A 25 1.87 -2.33 0.21
CA GLU A 25 2.50 -2.88 -0.99
C GLU A 25 1.83 -4.21 -1.35
N ILE A 26 1.48 -4.35 -2.62
CA ILE A 26 0.78 -5.52 -3.16
C ILE A 26 1.72 -6.31 -4.05
N LYS A 27 1.85 -7.60 -3.77
CA LYS A 27 2.58 -8.56 -4.63
C LYS A 27 1.63 -9.64 -5.15
N ALA A 28 1.90 -10.11 -6.36
CA ALA A 28 1.24 -11.26 -6.97
C ALA A 28 2.32 -12.29 -7.31
N SER A 29 2.78 -13.03 -6.30
CA SER A 29 3.87 -13.99 -6.43
C SER A 29 3.55 -15.29 -5.70
N LYS A 30 4.28 -16.37 -6.02
CA LYS A 30 4.12 -17.66 -5.33
C LYS A 30 4.34 -17.56 -3.81
N ARG A 31 5.25 -16.68 -3.39
CA ARG A 31 5.54 -16.36 -1.99
C ARG A 31 6.20 -14.98 -1.92
N LEU A 32 6.15 -14.36 -0.75
CA LEU A 32 6.99 -13.21 -0.44
C LEU A 32 8.45 -13.65 -0.36
N VAL A 33 9.34 -12.75 -0.76
CA VAL A 33 10.79 -12.91 -0.67
C VAL A 33 11.39 -11.73 0.09
N GLU A 34 12.61 -11.89 0.59
CA GLU A 34 13.29 -10.87 1.41
C GLU A 34 13.39 -9.51 0.71
N GLU A 35 13.50 -9.50 -0.62
CA GLU A 35 13.53 -8.28 -1.42
C GLU A 35 12.22 -7.49 -1.33
N ASN A 36 11.08 -8.17 -1.14
CA ASN A 36 9.79 -7.50 -0.95
C ASN A 36 9.72 -6.80 0.41
N GLU A 37 10.25 -7.43 1.45
CA GLU A 37 10.34 -6.83 2.79
C GLU A 37 11.33 -5.66 2.79
N ALA A 38 12.51 -5.84 2.17
CA ALA A 38 13.51 -4.80 2.03
C ALA A 38 12.98 -3.57 1.29
N GLN A 39 12.18 -3.77 0.24
CA GLN A 39 11.50 -2.68 -0.47
C GLN A 39 10.57 -1.89 0.47
N LEU A 40 9.69 -2.58 1.20
CA LEU A 40 8.77 -1.93 2.15
C LEU A 40 9.54 -1.18 3.26
N LEU A 41 10.60 -1.78 3.80
CA LEU A 41 11.47 -1.15 4.79
C LEU A 41 12.16 0.10 4.27
N ASN A 42 12.55 0.13 3.00
CA ASN A 42 13.13 1.32 2.39
C ASN A 42 12.12 2.48 2.33
N TYR A 43 10.85 2.20 2.06
CA TYR A 43 9.81 3.22 2.09
C TYR A 43 9.58 3.72 3.51
N LEU A 44 9.43 2.83 4.50
CA LEU A 44 9.28 3.24 5.90
C LEU A 44 10.44 4.14 6.34
N LYS A 45 11.69 3.80 5.98
CA LYS A 45 12.87 4.63 6.27
C LYS A 45 12.89 5.99 5.55
N ALA A 46 12.28 6.07 4.37
CA ALA A 46 12.28 7.28 3.54
C ALA A 46 11.09 8.23 3.84
N THR A 47 10.22 7.84 4.77
CA THR A 47 8.99 8.57 5.12
C THR A 47 8.89 8.74 6.64
N ASP A 48 7.95 9.56 7.09
CA ASP A 48 7.57 9.64 8.51
C ASP A 48 6.51 8.56 8.89
N ILE A 49 6.29 7.58 8.01
CA ILE A 49 5.28 6.52 8.18
C ILE A 49 5.93 5.31 8.83
N GLU A 50 5.33 4.84 9.92
CA GLU A 50 5.89 3.75 10.73
C GLU A 50 5.25 2.38 10.44
N VAL A 51 4.10 2.35 9.76
CA VAL A 51 3.34 1.12 9.52
C VAL A 51 3.32 0.77 8.03
N GLY A 52 3.77 -0.45 7.73
CA GLY A 52 3.74 -1.03 6.38
C GLY A 52 2.97 -2.35 6.35
N LEU A 53 2.14 -2.56 5.34
CA LEU A 53 1.48 -3.82 5.04
C LEU A 53 2.00 -4.38 3.73
N LEU A 54 2.50 -5.62 3.78
CA LEU A 54 2.92 -6.36 2.60
C LEU A 54 1.91 -7.48 2.33
N LEU A 55 1.11 -7.33 1.27
CA LEU A 55 0.04 -8.26 0.92
C LEU A 55 0.43 -9.07 -0.31
N ASN A 56 0.42 -10.40 -0.19
CA ASN A 56 0.62 -11.30 -1.33
C ASN A 56 -0.72 -11.91 -1.78
N PHE A 57 -1.10 -11.66 -3.02
CA PHE A 57 -2.29 -12.23 -3.66
C PHE A 57 -2.02 -13.58 -4.33
N GLY A 58 -0.84 -14.17 -4.12
CA GLY A 58 -0.53 -15.51 -4.58
C GLY A 58 -0.46 -15.61 -6.11
N THR A 59 -0.59 -16.84 -6.61
CA THR A 59 -0.73 -17.13 -8.05
C THR A 59 -2.16 -16.98 -8.56
N GLU A 60 -3.16 -17.12 -7.68
CA GLU A 60 -4.56 -16.93 -8.00
C GLU A 60 -5.16 -15.91 -7.01
N PRO A 61 -5.51 -14.69 -7.48
CA PRO A 61 -6.07 -13.67 -6.61
C PRO A 61 -7.53 -13.99 -6.27
N GLU A 62 -7.87 -14.09 -4.97
CA GLU A 62 -9.26 -14.09 -4.53
C GLU A 62 -9.80 -12.65 -4.48
N VAL A 63 -10.72 -12.30 -5.40
CA VAL A 63 -11.31 -10.97 -5.47
C VAL A 63 -12.79 -11.00 -5.07
N LYS A 64 -13.15 -10.22 -4.04
CA LYS A 64 -14.54 -9.98 -3.64
C LYS A 64 -14.82 -8.49 -3.61
N ARG A 65 -15.57 -7.98 -4.58
CA ARG A 65 -16.04 -6.59 -4.59
C ARG A 65 -17.42 -6.49 -3.96
N LYS A 66 -17.53 -5.72 -2.88
CA LYS A 66 -18.82 -5.31 -2.30
C LYS A 66 -18.95 -3.80 -2.46
N ALA A 67 -20.05 -3.36 -3.04
CA ALA A 67 -20.41 -1.95 -3.12
C ALA A 67 -21.77 -1.79 -2.43
N PHE A 68 -21.88 -0.79 -1.56
CA PHE A 68 -23.12 -0.45 -0.88
C PHE A 68 -23.37 1.04 -1.12
N ASP A 69 -24.53 1.36 -1.66
CA ASP A 69 -24.94 2.74 -1.87
C ASP A 69 -25.49 3.33 -0.56
N ASN A 70 -24.81 4.34 -0.03
CA ASN A 70 -25.18 5.01 1.21
C ASN A 70 -26.13 6.20 0.99
N THR A 71 -26.67 6.43 -0.21
CA THR A 71 -27.58 7.55 -0.52
C THR A 71 -28.86 7.61 0.32
N ARG A 72 -29.13 6.59 1.15
CA ARG A 72 -30.30 6.52 2.04
C ARG A 72 -29.97 6.24 3.51
N LYS A 73 -28.71 6.39 3.93
CA LYS A 73 -28.33 6.38 5.35
C LYS A 73 -28.29 7.78 5.93
#